data_AF-A0A8T4R6K9-F1
#
_entry.id   AF-A0A8T4R6K9-F1
#
_cell.length_a   1.000
_cell.length_b   1.000
_cell.length_c   1.000
_cell.angle_alpha   90.00
_cell.angle_beta   90.00
_cell.angle_gamma   90.00
#
_symmetry.space_group_name_H-M   'P 1'
#
loop_
_entity.id
_entity.type
_entity.pdbx_description
1 polymer ?
#
loop_
_entity_poly.entity_id
_entity_poly.type
_entity_poly.pdbx_seq_one_letter_code
_entity_poly.pdbx_strand_id
1 'polypeptide(L)'
;MSLEDKFYPDDGSYLTRFDNFMIKAAKEVGVLYQLLTGDSYKNLASIIYKASAVGFGLSALCGHLGVIPLGTDAFSSSKQHSYQTPLEEENKFEALGLGKKLGKLMRIGFLSIGFSAFSIGYSYYKENTNKELSFFNIFLVGSLIEAPSILLYTFAEYLTKSDMPSPPDKNIFQETSERIKKLLSPEPLPTQVQSTNCLIDNCYDRNLN
;
A
#
# COMPACT_ATOMS: atom_id res chain seq x y z
N MET A 1 -7.78 24.75 -3.70
CA MET A 1 -7.20 23.61 -4.43
C MET A 1 -7.94 22.36 -3.99
N SER A 2 -8.41 21.53 -4.91
CA SER A 2 -9.15 20.31 -4.53
C SER A 2 -8.19 19.25 -3.97
N LEU A 3 -8.72 18.27 -3.23
CA LEU A 3 -7.93 17.10 -2.79
C LEU A 3 -7.45 16.28 -4.00
N GLU A 4 -8.26 16.17 -5.05
CA GLU A 4 -7.87 15.49 -6.29
C GLU A 4 -6.66 16.19 -6.93
N ASP A 5 -6.65 17.53 -7.01
CA ASP A 5 -5.50 18.27 -7.58
C ASP A 5 -4.22 18.09 -6.74
N LYS A 6 -4.35 17.83 -5.44
CA LYS A 6 -3.20 17.64 -4.54
C LYS A 6 -2.52 16.29 -4.77
N PHE A 7 -3.32 15.24 -4.93
CA PHE A 7 -2.86 13.85 -5.00
C PHE A 7 -2.80 13.28 -6.41
N TYR A 8 -3.52 13.88 -7.36
CA TYR A 8 -3.61 13.51 -8.76
C TYR A 8 -3.61 14.75 -9.64
N PRO A 9 -2.58 15.62 -9.57
CA PRO A 9 -2.51 16.79 -10.44
C PRO A 9 -2.58 16.33 -11.90
N ASP A 10 -3.42 16.95 -12.71
CA ASP A 10 -3.48 16.67 -14.16
C ASP A 10 -3.07 17.92 -14.94
N ASP A 11 -1.95 17.79 -15.65
CA ASP A 11 -1.42 18.83 -16.55
C ASP A 11 -1.59 18.44 -18.02
N GLY A 12 -2.36 17.39 -18.31
CA GLY A 12 -2.61 16.86 -19.65
C GLY A 12 -1.46 16.04 -20.24
N SER A 13 -0.31 15.93 -19.57
CA SER A 13 0.84 15.20 -20.09
C SER A 13 0.74 13.69 -19.85
N TYR A 14 1.22 12.88 -20.81
CA TYR A 14 1.28 11.41 -20.66
C TYR A 14 2.06 10.98 -19.42
N LEU A 15 3.12 11.72 -19.07
CA LEU A 15 3.93 11.47 -17.87
C LEU A 15 3.07 11.53 -16.61
N THR A 16 2.30 12.60 -16.46
CA THR A 16 1.43 12.81 -15.30
C THR A 16 0.29 11.81 -15.27
N ARG A 17 -0.30 11.46 -16.42
CA ARG A 17 -1.33 10.42 -16.50
C ARG A 17 -0.82 9.05 -16.04
N PHE A 18 0.40 8.69 -16.44
CA PHE A 18 1.04 7.45 -16.01
C PHE A 18 1.34 7.47 -14.50
N ASP A 19 1.93 8.56 -13.98
CA ASP A 19 2.23 8.72 -12.56
C ASP A 19 0.93 8.60 -11.72
N ASN A 20 -0.14 9.29 -12.13
CA ASN A 20 -1.46 9.21 -11.48
C ASN A 20 -2.06 7.80 -11.54
N PHE A 21 -1.93 7.09 -12.67
CA PHE A 21 -2.37 5.70 -12.79
C PHE A 21 -1.63 4.80 -11.78
N MET A 22 -0.31 4.93 -11.66
CA MET A 22 0.49 4.15 -10.72
C MET A 22 0.14 4.46 -9.25
N ILE A 23 -0.11 5.74 -8.92
CA ILE A 23 -0.56 6.14 -7.58
C ILE A 23 -1.93 5.52 -7.26
N LYS A 24 -2.87 5.54 -8.21
CA LYS A 24 -4.20 4.92 -8.04
C LYS A 24 -4.10 3.39 -7.87
N ALA A 25 -3.26 2.72 -8.65
CA ALA A 25 -3.02 1.29 -8.50
C ALA A 25 -2.39 0.95 -7.13
N ALA A 26 -1.42 1.73 -6.67
CA ALA A 26 -0.82 1.54 -5.35
C ALA A 26 -1.83 1.77 -4.22
N LYS A 27 -2.74 2.75 -4.39
CA LYS A 27 -3.86 3.00 -3.46
C LYS A 27 -4.73 1.76 -3.29
N GLU A 28 -5.14 1.12 -4.37
CA GLU A 28 -5.99 -0.08 -4.31
C GLU A 28 -5.32 -1.21 -3.51
N VAL A 29 -4.02 -1.44 -3.73
CA VAL A 29 -3.26 -2.47 -2.99
C VAL A 29 -3.17 -2.12 -1.51
N GLY A 30 -2.91 -0.87 -1.14
CA GLY A 30 -2.84 -0.48 0.26
C GLY A 30 -4.18 -0.47 0.98
N VAL A 31 -5.28 -0.13 0.29
CA VAL A 31 -6.65 -0.29 0.80
C VAL A 31 -6.93 -1.76 1.07
N LEU A 32 -6.61 -2.64 0.11
CA LEU A 32 -6.77 -4.08 0.29
C LEU A 32 -5.96 -4.60 1.49
N TYR A 33 -4.71 -4.17 1.63
CA TYR A 33 -3.88 -4.51 2.79
C TYR A 33 -4.55 -4.08 4.09
N GLN A 34 -5.00 -2.82 4.19
CA GLN A 34 -5.70 -2.28 5.35
C GLN A 34 -6.94 -3.09 5.74
N LEU A 35 -7.72 -3.51 4.74
CA LEU A 35 -8.93 -4.32 4.98
C LEU A 35 -8.58 -5.73 5.50
N LEU A 36 -7.51 -6.33 4.99
CA LEU A 36 -7.09 -7.68 5.36
C LEU A 36 -6.41 -7.74 6.72
N THR A 37 -5.54 -6.79 7.04
CA THR A 37 -4.73 -6.81 8.26
C THR A 37 -5.32 -5.97 9.39
N GLY A 38 -6.05 -4.90 9.07
CA GLY A 38 -6.40 -3.83 10.01
C GLY A 38 -5.25 -2.85 10.27
N ASP A 39 -4.07 -3.08 9.68
CA ASP A 39 -2.91 -2.22 9.83
C ASP A 39 -2.91 -1.09 8.80
N SER A 40 -2.36 0.07 9.18
CA SER A 40 -2.20 1.20 8.27
C SER A 40 -1.30 0.85 7.07
N TYR A 41 -1.60 1.40 5.88
CA TYR A 41 -0.73 1.33 4.70
C TYR A 41 0.71 1.80 4.99
N LYS A 42 0.92 2.61 6.02
CA LYS A 42 2.23 3.06 6.49
C LYS A 42 3.12 1.90 6.91
N ASN A 43 2.54 0.89 7.56
CA ASN A 43 3.25 -0.34 7.93
C ASN A 43 3.64 -1.13 6.68
N LEU A 44 2.74 -1.26 5.71
CA LEU A 44 3.04 -1.88 4.41
C LEU A 44 4.20 -1.15 3.72
N ALA A 45 4.13 0.17 3.61
CA ALA A 45 5.20 0.99 3.01
C ALA A 45 6.54 0.74 3.73
N SER A 46 6.56 0.75 5.07
CA SER A 46 7.77 0.47 5.86
C SER A 46 8.36 -0.91 5.57
N ILE A 47 7.51 -1.94 5.52
CA ILE A 47 7.94 -3.32 5.24
C ILE A 47 8.56 -3.40 3.84
N ILE A 48 7.92 -2.79 2.85
CA ILE A 48 8.38 -2.81 1.46
C ILE A 48 9.70 -2.04 1.32
N TYR A 49 9.84 -0.86 1.93
CA TYR A 49 11.11 -0.13 1.96
C TYR A 49 12.24 -0.94 2.62
N LYS A 50 11.96 -1.65 3.73
CA LYS A 50 12.96 -2.52 4.37
C LYS A 50 13.36 -3.68 3.47
N ALA A 51 12.39 -4.35 2.86
CA ALA A 51 12.65 -5.45 1.92
C ALA A 51 13.51 -4.97 0.75
N SER A 52 13.18 -3.79 0.21
CA SER A 52 13.97 -3.15 -0.83
C SER A 52 15.38 -2.79 -0.38
N ALA A 53 15.55 -2.22 0.82
CA ALA A 53 16.86 -1.87 1.36
C ALA A 53 17.76 -3.10 1.55
N VAL A 54 17.20 -4.21 2.04
CA VAL A 54 17.90 -5.50 2.15
C VAL A 54 18.31 -6.00 0.77
N GLY A 55 17.40 -5.96 -0.20
CA GLY A 55 17.70 -6.40 -1.56
C GLY A 55 18.78 -5.55 -2.24
N PHE A 56 18.77 -4.23 -2.05
CA PHE A 56 19.86 -3.35 -2.49
C PHE A 56 21.19 -3.68 -1.81
N GLY A 57 21.19 -3.97 -0.51
CA GLY A 57 22.39 -4.42 0.21
C GLY A 57 22.96 -5.73 -0.36
N LEU A 58 22.09 -6.70 -0.65
CA LEU A 58 22.49 -7.97 -1.27
C LEU A 58 23.02 -7.76 -2.70
N SER A 59 22.35 -6.92 -3.49
CA SER A 59 22.79 -6.57 -4.85
C SER A 59 24.16 -5.84 -4.85
N ALA A 60 24.41 -4.97 -3.87
CA ALA A 60 25.71 -4.31 -3.72
C ALA A 60 26.85 -5.32 -3.47
N LEU A 61 26.59 -6.40 -2.71
CA LEU A 61 27.56 -7.50 -2.51
C LEU A 61 27.85 -8.28 -3.81
N CYS A 62 26.93 -8.23 -4.79
CA CYS A 62 27.13 -8.77 -6.13
C CYS A 62 27.87 -7.81 -7.09
N GLY A 63 28.33 -6.65 -6.60
CA GLY A 63 29.09 -5.66 -7.38
C GLY A 63 28.28 -4.48 -7.90
N HIS A 64 26.98 -4.39 -7.57
CA HIS A 64 26.10 -3.31 -8.04
C HIS A 64 26.21 -2.08 -7.14
N LEU A 65 27.40 -1.51 -6.99
CA LEU A 65 27.65 -0.44 -6.00
C LEU A 65 26.82 0.83 -6.24
N GLY A 66 26.31 1.04 -7.46
CA GLY A 66 25.42 2.16 -7.80
C GLY A 66 24.08 2.17 -7.05
N VAL A 67 23.67 1.05 -6.44
CA VAL A 67 22.40 0.94 -5.71
C VAL A 67 22.50 1.35 -4.24
N ILE A 68 23.71 1.61 -3.73
CA ILE A 68 23.93 1.97 -2.32
C ILE A 68 23.14 3.22 -1.90
N PRO A 69 23.07 4.30 -2.70
CA PRO A 69 22.25 5.46 -2.38
C PRO A 69 20.76 5.09 -2.27
N LEU A 70 20.24 4.25 -3.18
CA LEU A 70 18.85 3.77 -3.14
C LEU A 70 18.59 2.90 -1.91
N GLY A 71 19.53 2.04 -1.52
CA GLY A 71 19.44 1.24 -0.30
C GLY A 71 19.41 2.10 0.96
N THR A 72 20.23 3.16 1.00
CA THR A 72 20.28 4.10 2.11
C THR A 72 18.99 4.90 2.22
N ASP A 73 18.50 5.41 1.08
CA ASP A 73 17.24 6.14 1.00
C ASP A 73 16.05 5.26 1.40
N ALA A 74 15.95 4.05 0.87
CA ALA A 74 14.93 3.07 1.24
C ALA A 74 14.95 2.79 2.76
N PHE A 75 16.14 2.59 3.35
CA PHE A 75 16.26 2.37 4.78
C PHE A 75 15.82 3.60 5.60
N SER A 76 16.17 4.81 5.16
CA SER A 76 15.73 6.05 5.80
C SER A 76 14.21 6.21 5.74
N SER A 77 13.61 6.05 4.56
CA SER A 77 12.17 6.14 4.30
C SER A 77 11.36 5.07 5.06
N SER A 78 11.97 3.94 5.40
CA SER A 78 11.35 2.92 6.26
C SER A 78 11.15 3.38 7.71
N LYS A 79 11.95 4.35 8.18
CA LYS A 79 11.94 4.91 9.54
C LYS A 79 11.25 6.27 9.63
N GLN A 80 11.50 7.13 8.65
CA GLN A 80 10.92 8.46 8.57
C GLN A 80 9.90 8.47 7.44
N HIS A 81 8.63 8.40 7.81
CA HIS A 81 7.57 8.41 6.82
C HIS A 81 7.26 9.83 6.33
N SER A 82 8.11 10.34 5.44
CA SER A 82 7.84 11.58 4.71
C SER A 82 6.75 11.32 3.66
N TYR A 83 5.49 11.38 4.07
CA TYR A 83 4.34 11.35 3.16
C TYR A 83 4.20 12.72 2.50
N GLN A 84 4.89 12.90 1.38
CA GLN A 84 4.79 14.09 0.55
C GLN A 84 3.84 13.80 -0.61
N THR A 85 2.86 14.67 -0.81
CA THR A 85 1.96 14.55 -1.98
C THR A 85 2.70 14.85 -3.28
N PRO A 86 2.24 14.35 -4.44
CA PRO A 86 2.86 14.63 -5.73
C PRO A 86 3.06 16.12 -5.99
N LEU A 87 2.06 16.95 -5.66
CA LEU A 87 2.18 18.40 -5.84
C LEU A 87 3.22 19.04 -4.89
N GLU A 88 3.27 18.58 -3.64
CA GLU A 88 4.30 19.06 -2.71
C GLU A 88 5.70 18.67 -3.20
N GLU A 89 5.86 17.47 -3.77
CA GLU A 89 7.11 17.01 -4.38
C GLU A 89 7.53 17.92 -5.53
N GLU A 90 6.62 18.22 -6.46
CA GLU A 90 6.88 19.13 -7.58
C GLU A 90 7.32 20.52 -7.10
N ASN A 91 6.65 21.06 -6.08
CA ASN A 91 6.99 22.36 -5.48
C ASN A 91 8.37 22.33 -4.81
N LYS A 92 8.74 21.21 -4.16
CA LYS A 92 10.07 21.03 -3.56
C LYS A 92 11.16 20.98 -4.63
N PHE A 93 10.94 20.27 -5.74
CA PHE A 93 11.90 20.25 -6.84
C PHE A 93 12.06 21.63 -7.47
N GLU A 94 10.97 22.36 -7.70
CA GLU A 94 11.02 23.73 -8.21
C GLU A 94 11.78 24.66 -7.25
N ALA A 95 11.53 24.55 -5.94
CA ALA A 95 12.25 25.34 -4.93
C ALA A 95 13.76 25.03 -4.90
N LEU A 96 14.17 23.84 -5.31
CA LEU A 96 15.57 23.44 -5.46
C LEU A 96 16.16 23.82 -6.84
N GLY A 97 15.41 24.52 -7.70
CA GLY A 97 15.83 24.88 -9.05
C GLY A 97 15.84 23.69 -10.03
N LEU A 98 15.21 22.58 -9.65
CA LEU A 98 15.08 21.38 -10.47
C LEU A 98 13.75 21.40 -11.22
N GLY A 99 13.67 20.67 -12.33
CA GLY A 99 12.43 20.55 -13.08
C GLY A 99 11.32 19.89 -12.25
N LYS A 100 10.11 20.47 -12.23
CA LYS A 100 8.94 19.95 -11.48
C LYS A 100 8.71 18.45 -11.68
N LYS A 101 8.89 17.99 -12.93
CA LYS A 101 8.65 16.62 -13.37
C LYS A 101 9.79 15.64 -13.06
N LEU A 102 10.86 16.10 -12.42
CA LEU A 102 12.05 15.27 -12.19
C LEU A 102 11.72 14.06 -11.31
N GLY A 103 10.95 14.22 -10.23
CA GLY A 103 10.53 13.11 -9.38
C GLY A 103 9.77 12.02 -10.15
N LYS A 104 8.83 12.43 -11.02
CA LYS A 104 8.08 11.53 -11.91
C LYS A 104 8.99 10.79 -12.87
N LEU A 105 9.91 11.51 -13.52
CA LEU A 105 10.88 10.92 -14.45
C LEU A 105 11.80 9.90 -13.75
N MET A 106 12.25 10.20 -12.53
CA MET A 106 13.08 9.29 -11.74
C MET A 106 12.32 7.99 -11.40
N ARG A 107 11.07 8.08 -10.94
CA ARG A 107 10.24 6.89 -10.65
C ARG A 107 10.06 5.99 -11.88
N ILE A 108 9.72 6.58 -13.03
CA ILE A 108 9.52 5.83 -14.28
C ILE A 108 10.85 5.27 -14.81
N GLY A 109 11.93 6.03 -14.69
CA GLY A 109 13.28 5.59 -15.04
C GLY A 109 13.67 4.36 -14.24
N PHE A 110 13.49 4.40 -12.92
CA PHE A 110 13.74 3.25 -12.04
C PHE A 110 12.87 2.05 -12.38
N LEU A 111 11.56 2.25 -12.60
CA LEU A 111 10.67 1.16 -13.02
C LEU A 111 11.17 0.48 -14.31
N SER A 112 11.61 1.27 -15.29
CA SER A 112 12.13 0.78 -16.57
C SER A 112 13.44 0.01 -16.40
N ILE A 113 14.33 0.48 -15.53
CA ILE A 113 15.59 -0.22 -15.18
C ILE A 113 15.27 -1.54 -14.49
N GLY A 114 14.36 -1.54 -13.51
CA GLY A 114 13.95 -2.74 -12.79
C GLY A 114 13.41 -3.83 -13.71
N PHE A 115 12.47 -3.50 -14.60
CA PHE A 115 11.97 -4.47 -15.59
C PHE A 115 13.05 -4.99 -16.53
N SER A 116 13.90 -4.10 -17.05
CA SER A 116 14.97 -4.49 -17.98
C SER A 116 15.99 -5.41 -17.32
N ALA A 117 16.42 -5.08 -16.10
CA ALA A 117 17.34 -5.88 -15.31
C ALA A 117 16.74 -7.25 -14.96
N PHE A 118 15.45 -7.31 -14.64
CA PHE A 118 14.75 -8.57 -14.42
C PHE A 118 14.76 -9.45 -15.67
N SER A 119 14.41 -8.90 -16.84
CA SER A 119 14.37 -9.65 -18.10
C SER A 119 15.74 -10.19 -18.51
N ILE A 120 16.80 -9.41 -18.33
CA ILE A 120 18.18 -9.82 -18.62
C ILE A 120 18.62 -10.91 -17.63
N GLY A 121 18.43 -10.67 -16.32
CA GLY A 121 18.78 -11.63 -15.28
C GLY A 121 18.04 -12.97 -15.42
N TYR A 122 16.74 -12.93 -15.76
CA TYR A 122 15.91 -14.13 -15.93
C TYR A 122 16.34 -14.94 -17.16
N SER A 123 16.56 -14.28 -18.30
CA SER A 123 17.07 -14.94 -19.52
C SER A 123 18.40 -15.62 -19.24
N TYR A 124 19.30 -14.93 -18.52
CA TYR A 124 20.58 -15.49 -18.13
C TYR A 124 20.46 -16.71 -17.20
N TYR A 125 19.66 -16.60 -16.14
CA TYR A 125 19.44 -17.70 -15.19
C TYR A 125 18.88 -18.96 -15.87
N LYS A 126 17.94 -18.78 -16.79
CA LYS A 126 17.33 -19.88 -17.56
C LYS A 126 18.33 -20.62 -18.44
N GLU A 127 19.29 -19.91 -19.03
CA GLU A 127 20.27 -20.49 -19.96
C GLU A 127 21.52 -21.05 -19.27
N ASN A 128 21.79 -20.67 -18.03
CA ASN A 128 23.10 -20.88 -17.40
C ASN A 128 23.05 -21.53 -16.00
N THR A 129 21.94 -22.18 -15.65
CA THR A 129 21.68 -22.71 -14.29
C THR A 129 22.69 -23.75 -13.78
N ASN A 130 23.56 -24.30 -14.65
CA ASN A 130 24.53 -25.36 -14.34
C ASN A 130 26.00 -24.97 -14.59
N LYS A 131 26.32 -23.68 -14.79
CA LYS A 131 27.70 -23.22 -15.05
C LYS A 131 28.38 -22.77 -13.75
N GLU A 132 29.71 -22.94 -13.66
CA GLU A 132 30.52 -22.51 -12.51
C GLU A 132 30.31 -21.03 -12.16
N LEU A 133 30.43 -20.69 -10.87
CA LEU A 133 30.29 -19.30 -10.38
C LEU A 133 31.49 -18.45 -10.83
N SER A 134 31.31 -17.65 -11.88
CA SER A 134 32.24 -16.57 -12.25
C SER A 134 31.79 -15.24 -11.64
N PHE A 135 32.70 -14.26 -11.54
CA PHE A 135 32.34 -12.89 -11.12
C PHE A 135 31.21 -12.29 -11.98
N PHE A 136 31.22 -12.54 -13.29
CA PHE A 136 30.16 -12.09 -14.20
C PHE A 136 28.81 -12.76 -13.88
N ASN A 137 28.83 -14.04 -13.47
CA ASN A 137 27.62 -14.75 -13.09
C ASN A 137 27.06 -14.22 -11.76
N ILE A 138 27.94 -13.88 -10.80
CA ILE A 138 27.58 -13.22 -9.53
C ILE A 138 26.93 -11.86 -9.80
N PHE A 139 27.50 -11.06 -10.71
CA PHE A 139 26.93 -9.79 -11.12
C PHE A 139 25.53 -9.97 -11.73
N LEU A 140 25.35 -10.92 -12.65
CA LEU A 140 24.03 -11.18 -13.26
C LEU A 140 22.98 -11.72 -12.29
N VAL A 141 23.39 -12.50 -11.28
CA VAL A 141 22.51 -12.86 -10.15
C VAL A 141 22.16 -11.61 -9.32
N GLY A 142 23.11 -10.68 -9.15
CA GLY A 142 22.89 -9.36 -8.56
C GLY A 142 21.75 -8.58 -9.24
N SER A 143 21.61 -8.67 -10.56
CA SER A 143 20.51 -8.06 -11.32
C SER A 143 19.13 -8.65 -10.97
N LEU A 144 19.07 -9.95 -10.69
CA LEU A 144 17.83 -10.63 -10.27
C LEU A 144 17.38 -10.23 -8.87
N ILE A 145 18.30 -9.74 -8.05
CA ILE A 145 18.00 -9.20 -6.71
C ILE A 145 17.70 -7.70 -6.79
N GLU A 146 18.48 -6.96 -7.59
CA GLU A 146 18.30 -5.52 -7.80
C GLU A 146 16.92 -5.20 -8.37
N ALA A 147 16.53 -5.89 -9.43
CA ALA A 147 15.29 -5.61 -10.14
C ALA A 147 14.03 -5.63 -9.24
N PRO A 148 13.74 -6.70 -8.49
CA PRO A 148 12.62 -6.70 -7.56
C PRO A 148 12.79 -5.67 -6.44
N SER A 149 14.02 -5.36 -6.03
CA SER A 149 14.27 -4.30 -5.05
C SER A 149 13.83 -2.94 -5.59
N ILE A 150 14.21 -2.60 -6.82
CA ILE A 150 13.78 -1.36 -7.48
C ILE A 150 12.25 -1.30 -7.61
N LEU A 151 11.61 -2.41 -7.99
CA LEU A 151 10.15 -2.47 -8.12
C LEU A 151 9.47 -2.25 -6.76
N LEU A 152 9.97 -2.87 -5.69
CA LEU A 152 9.48 -2.66 -4.33
C LEU A 152 9.67 -1.22 -3.87
N TYR A 153 10.86 -0.65 -4.04
CA TYR A 153 11.15 0.75 -3.73
C TYR A 153 10.17 1.69 -4.44
N THR A 154 10.04 1.52 -5.75
CA THR A 154 9.18 2.38 -6.58
C THR A 154 7.70 2.22 -6.21
N PHE A 155 7.27 1.00 -5.89
CA PHE A 155 5.92 0.77 -5.39
C PHE A 155 5.66 1.47 -4.05
N ALA A 156 6.60 1.41 -3.10
CA ALA A 156 6.49 2.12 -1.84
C ALA A 156 6.43 3.64 -2.04
N GLU A 157 7.21 4.17 -2.98
CA GLU A 157 7.17 5.58 -3.37
C GLU A 157 5.81 6.02 -3.94
N TYR A 158 5.13 5.16 -4.69
CA TYR A 158 3.76 5.43 -5.17
C TYR A 158 2.73 5.29 -4.04
N LEU A 159 2.89 4.29 -3.19
CA LEU A 159 2.00 4.04 -2.05
C LEU A 159 1.98 5.24 -1.09
N THR A 160 3.15 5.81 -0.78
CA THR A 160 3.29 6.98 0.12
C THR A 160 2.73 8.28 -0.47
N LYS A 161 2.59 8.36 -1.80
CA LYS A 161 2.03 9.52 -2.51
C LYS A 161 0.52 9.45 -2.71
N SER A 162 -0.11 8.32 -2.36
CA SER A 162 -1.54 8.13 -2.56
C SER A 162 -2.38 8.75 -1.44
N ASP A 163 -3.56 9.24 -1.80
CA ASP A 163 -4.58 9.68 -0.83
C ASP A 163 -5.23 8.45 -0.17
N MET A 164 -4.71 8.06 0.99
CA MET A 164 -5.13 6.86 1.70
C MET A 164 -6.13 7.13 2.82
N PRO A 165 -7.22 6.34 2.93
CA PRO A 165 -8.11 6.41 4.08
C PRO A 165 -7.41 5.88 5.35
N SER A 166 -7.94 6.27 6.51
CA SER A 166 -7.54 5.68 7.79
C SER A 166 -7.77 4.15 7.79
N PRO A 167 -6.92 3.37 8.49
CA PRO A 167 -7.16 1.94 8.65
C PRO A 167 -8.52 1.68 9.33
N PRO A 168 -9.24 0.61 8.94
CA PRO A 168 -10.51 0.25 9.56
C PRO A 168 -10.28 -0.26 10.99
N ASP A 169 -11.22 0.02 11.90
CA ASP A 169 -11.13 -0.43 13.31
C ASP A 169 -11.16 -1.95 13.47
N LYS A 170 -11.70 -2.67 12.47
CA LYS A 170 -11.79 -4.12 12.43
C LYS A 170 -11.35 -4.63 11.06
N ASN A 171 -10.60 -5.73 11.06
CA ASN A 171 -10.26 -6.40 9.81
C ASN A 171 -11.41 -7.30 9.31
N ILE A 172 -11.36 -7.70 8.05
CA ILE A 172 -12.40 -8.53 7.41
C ILE A 172 -12.65 -9.83 8.20
N PHE A 173 -11.62 -10.43 8.79
CA PHE A 173 -11.78 -11.68 9.56
C PHE A 173 -12.53 -11.46 10.87
N GLN A 174 -12.26 -10.34 11.56
CA GLN A 174 -12.98 -9.96 12.77
C GLN A 174 -14.43 -9.62 12.45
N GLU A 175 -14.68 -8.84 11.40
CA GLU A 175 -16.04 -8.50 10.98
C GLU A 175 -16.82 -9.76 10.56
N THR A 176 -16.18 -10.66 9.81
CA THR A 176 -16.77 -11.94 9.41
C THR A 176 -17.04 -12.84 10.61
N SER A 177 -16.11 -12.91 11.57
CA SER A 177 -16.30 -13.66 12.81
C SER A 177 -17.47 -13.12 13.64
N GLU A 178 -17.61 -11.80 13.75
CA GLU A 178 -18.73 -11.17 14.44
C GLU A 178 -20.07 -11.41 13.74
N ARG A 179 -20.11 -11.33 12.41
CA ARG A 179 -21.30 -11.64 11.61
C ARG A 179 -21.70 -13.12 11.77
N ILE A 180 -20.75 -14.04 11.71
CA ILE A 180 -20.99 -15.47 11.94
C ILE A 180 -21.51 -15.70 13.36
N LYS A 181 -20.89 -15.07 14.38
CA LYS A 181 -21.37 -15.15 15.76
C LYS A 181 -22.80 -14.64 15.90
N LYS A 182 -23.16 -13.53 15.24
CA LYS A 182 -24.54 -13.01 15.24
C LYS A 182 -25.53 -13.96 14.55
N LEU A 183 -25.15 -14.57 13.43
CA LEU A 183 -25.99 -15.55 12.72
C LEU A 183 -26.17 -16.86 13.52
N LEU A 184 -25.18 -17.24 14.31
CA LEU A 184 -25.19 -18.45 15.15
C LEU A 184 -25.73 -18.20 16.56
N SER A 185 -25.90 -16.93 16.96
CA SER A 185 -26.49 -16.59 18.25
C SER A 185 -28.01 -16.64 18.10
N PRO A 186 -28.72 -17.47 18.89
CA PRO A 186 -30.18 -17.47 18.85
C PRO A 186 -30.69 -16.07 19.23
N GLU A 187 -31.70 -15.59 18.50
CA GLU A 187 -32.39 -14.34 18.84
C GLU A 187 -32.78 -14.36 20.32
N PRO A 188 -32.55 -13.26 21.07
CA PRO A 188 -33.09 -13.18 22.42
C PRO A 188 -34.61 -13.34 22.32
N LEU A 189 -35.14 -14.38 22.98
CA LEU A 189 -36.58 -14.58 23.11
C LEU A 189 -37.23 -13.25 23.52
N PRO A 190 -38.30 -12.82 22.84
CA PRO A 190 -38.97 -11.58 23.17
C PRO A 190 -39.28 -11.61 24.67
N THR A 191 -38.79 -10.60 25.38
CA THR A 191 -39.05 -10.42 26.81
C THR A 191 -40.55 -10.53 27.01
N GLN A 192 -40.98 -11.55 27.75
CA GLN A 192 -42.40 -11.73 28.07
C GLN A 192 -42.90 -10.40 28.65
N VAL A 193 -43.83 -9.78 27.94
CA VAL A 193 -44.64 -8.70 28.49
C VAL A 193 -45.24 -9.28 29.77
N GLN A 194 -44.79 -8.80 30.93
CA GLN A 194 -45.39 -9.13 32.21
C GLN A 194 -46.89 -8.89 32.08
N SER A 195 -47.66 -9.97 32.16
CA SER A 195 -49.09 -9.91 32.28
C SER A 195 -49.43 -9.16 33.57
N THR A 196 -49.89 -7.91 33.45
CA THR A 196 -50.65 -7.29 34.51
C THR A 196 -52.01 -7.96 34.58
N ASN A 197 -52.07 -9.06 35.33
CA ASN A 197 -53.29 -9.46 36.01
C ASN A 197 -53.58 -8.39 37.08
N CYS A 198 -54.49 -7.46 36.78
CA CYS A 198 -55.23 -6.72 37.78
C CYS A 198 -56.67 -6.54 37.32
N LEU A 199 -57.53 -7.35 37.93
CA LEU A 199 -58.91 -7.02 38.35
C LEU A 199 -59.91 -6.72 37.22
N ILE A 200 -60.44 -7.81 36.66
CA ILE A 200 -61.87 -7.86 36.34
C ILE A 200 -62.58 -8.01 37.69
N ASP A 201 -63.03 -6.89 38.26
CA ASP A 201 -64.17 -6.84 39.17
C ASP A 201 -64.68 -5.40 39.25
N ASN A 202 -65.99 -5.26 39.03
CA ASN A 202 -66.82 -4.05 39.17
C ASN A 202 -66.75 -2.98 38.07
N CYS A 203 -67.53 -3.21 37.01
CA CYS A 203 -68.30 -2.16 36.32
C CYS A 203 -69.64 -2.73 35.81
N TYR A 204 -70.47 -3.19 36.75
CA TYR A 204 -71.92 -3.19 36.58
C TYR A 204 -72.47 -2.06 37.46
N ASP A 205 -73.54 -1.42 36.98
CA ASP A 205 -74.30 -0.31 37.58
C ASP A 205 -73.73 1.10 37.41
N ARG A 206 -74.19 1.78 36.34
CA ARG A 206 -75.01 3.01 36.42
C ARG A 206 -75.28 3.54 35.01
N ASN A 207 -76.53 3.45 34.57
CA ASN A 207 -77.33 4.58 34.05
C ASN A 207 -78.65 4.06 33.45
N LEU A 208 -79.61 3.81 34.35
CA LEU A 208 -81.02 4.10 34.09
C LEU A 208 -81.30 5.44 34.76
N ASN A 209 -81.49 6.48 33.94
CA ASN A 209 -82.40 7.61 34.14
C ASN A 209 -82.44 8.43 32.85
#